data_AF-A0A2G8JBP8-F1
#
_entry.id   AF-A0A2G8JBP8-F1
#
_cell.length_a   1.000
_cell.length_b   1.000
_cell.length_c   1.000
_cell.angle_alpha   90.00
_cell.angle_beta   90.00
_cell.angle_gamma   90.00
#
_symmetry.space_group_name_H-M   'P 1'
#
loop_
_entity.id
_entity.type
_entity.pdbx_description
1 polymer ?
#
loop_
_entity_poly.entity_id
_entity_poly.type
_entity_poly.pdbx_seq_one_letter_code
_entity_poly.pdbx_strand_id
1 'polypeptide(L)'
;IPISHLYLEWSFSGFDGKDIRLESGLNLSSLSSVEKISINEGRLEQEFTEEEVTGLINYGIKSPRFKELWLDNCKLPSSINPDIIPEESRSKNVKVISSSEARFLDLMSGQWRKPDDIQTITEMCSGYLVIHRDTSESVQRSVIEFLWKHPIMTFPYTG
;
A
#
# COMPACT_ATOMS: atom_id res chain seq x y z
N ILE A 1 9.33 17.30 13.42
CA ILE A 1 7.99 16.84 13.86
C ILE A 1 7.77 15.45 13.27
N PRO A 2 7.43 14.43 14.07
CA PRO A 2 7.18 13.07 13.58
C PRO A 2 5.83 13.00 12.84
N ILE A 3 5.78 12.30 11.71
CA ILE A 3 4.54 12.01 10.97
C ILE A 3 4.36 10.49 11.00
N SER A 4 3.46 9.97 11.83
CA SER A 4 3.23 8.52 11.89
C SER A 4 2.57 8.02 10.61
N HIS A 5 1.61 8.76 10.06
CA HIS A 5 0.82 8.32 8.92
C HIS A 5 0.41 9.52 8.05
N LEU A 6 0.81 9.50 6.79
CA LEU A 6 0.26 10.36 5.74
C LEU A 6 -0.81 9.57 4.98
N TYR A 7 -2.04 10.10 4.93
CA TYR A 7 -3.15 9.52 4.18
C TYR A 7 -3.56 10.47 3.06
N LEU A 8 -3.37 10.05 1.81
CA LEU A 8 -3.78 10.80 0.62
C LEU A 8 -5.12 10.27 0.12
N GLU A 9 -6.19 10.92 0.56
CA GLU A 9 -7.57 10.59 0.18
C GLU A 9 -7.98 11.37 -1.07
N TRP A 10 -8.17 10.65 -2.18
CA TRP A 10 -8.60 11.19 -3.48
C TRP A 10 -7.79 12.41 -3.93
N SER A 11 -6.52 12.43 -3.54
CA SER A 11 -5.66 13.61 -3.68
C SER A 11 -4.42 13.34 -4.52
N PHE A 12 -4.02 12.09 -4.74
CA PHE A 12 -2.83 11.74 -5.52
C PHE A 12 -3.10 11.89 -7.02
N SER A 13 -2.17 12.54 -7.75
CA SER A 13 -2.27 12.74 -9.21
C SER A 13 -0.97 12.38 -9.97
N GLY A 14 -0.08 11.65 -9.31
CA GLY A 14 1.25 11.29 -9.82
C GLY A 14 2.38 12.10 -9.20
N PHE A 15 3.40 12.41 -10.01
CA PHE A 15 4.64 13.03 -9.56
C PHE A 15 5.00 14.26 -10.38
N ASP A 16 5.64 15.22 -9.72
CA ASP A 16 6.37 16.31 -10.36
C ASP A 16 7.85 16.20 -9.94
N GLY A 17 8.66 15.63 -10.84
CA GLY A 17 10.03 15.23 -10.55
C GLY A 17 10.09 14.22 -9.40
N LYS A 18 10.52 14.68 -8.22
CA LYS A 18 10.72 13.82 -7.04
C LYS A 18 9.60 13.94 -6.00
N ASP A 19 8.68 14.88 -6.18
CA ASP A 19 7.64 15.22 -5.22
C ASP A 19 6.29 14.66 -5.67
N ILE A 20 5.41 14.35 -4.73
CA ILE A 20 4.05 13.91 -5.05
C ILE A 20 3.27 15.12 -5.56
N ARG A 21 2.64 14.98 -6.73
CA ARG A 21 1.70 15.97 -7.23
C ARG A 21 0.29 15.60 -6.78
N LEU A 22 -0.44 16.58 -6.28
CA LEU A 22 -1.82 16.42 -5.86
C LEU A 22 -2.79 16.77 -7.01
N GLU A 23 -4.04 16.31 -6.93
CA GLU A 23 -5.12 16.67 -7.88
C GLU A 23 -5.36 18.18 -7.95
N SER A 24 -5.08 18.91 -6.87
CA SER A 24 -5.11 20.38 -6.85
C SER A 24 -4.01 21.06 -7.66
N GLY A 25 -3.02 20.29 -8.15
CA GLY A 25 -1.80 20.80 -8.79
C GLY A 25 -0.71 21.23 -7.80
N LEU A 26 -0.97 21.15 -6.49
CA LEU A 26 0.05 21.40 -5.46
C LEU A 26 1.04 20.22 -5.37
N ASN A 27 2.29 20.53 -5.05
CA ASN A 27 3.32 19.53 -4.81
C ASN A 27 3.53 19.32 -3.30
N LEU A 28 3.50 18.06 -2.89
CA LEU A 28 3.87 17.62 -1.55
C LEU A 28 5.34 17.21 -1.55
N SER A 29 6.22 18.10 -1.08
CA SER A 29 7.65 17.82 -0.97
C SER A 29 7.97 16.71 0.01
N SER A 30 9.14 16.09 -0.17
CA SER A 30 9.61 14.96 0.65
C SER A 30 9.48 15.21 2.16
N LEU A 31 8.83 14.28 2.86
CA LEU A 31 8.70 14.29 4.31
C LEU A 31 9.87 13.51 4.94
N SER A 32 10.58 14.11 5.89
CA SER A 32 11.77 13.49 6.52
C SER A 32 11.46 12.58 7.71
N SER A 33 10.19 12.47 8.10
CA SER A 33 9.78 11.78 9.33
C SER A 33 8.55 10.89 9.19
N VAL A 34 8.07 10.68 7.94
CA VAL A 34 6.90 9.84 7.67
C VAL A 34 7.23 8.36 7.88
N GLU A 35 6.37 7.64 8.60
CA GLU A 35 6.52 6.20 8.81
C GLU A 35 5.64 5.38 7.85
N LYS A 36 4.41 5.84 7.65
CA LYS A 36 3.42 5.18 6.79
C LYS A 36 2.84 6.16 5.79
N ILE A 37 2.69 5.72 4.56
CA ILE A 37 1.94 6.42 3.50
C ILE A 37 0.79 5.51 3.07
N SER A 38 -0.42 6.05 3.00
CA SER A 38 -1.58 5.39 2.43
C SER A 38 -2.12 6.23 1.29
N ILE A 39 -2.42 5.58 0.18
CA ILE A 39 -3.06 6.20 -0.98
C ILE A 39 -4.44 5.57 -1.12
N ASN A 40 -5.47 6.39 -1.09
CA ASN A 40 -6.82 6.00 -1.49
C ASN A 40 -7.21 6.81 -2.71
N GLU A 41 -6.89 6.30 -3.89
CA GLU A 41 -7.11 7.07 -5.12
C GLU A 41 -8.57 6.99 -5.58
N GLY A 42 -9.32 5.96 -5.19
CA GLY A 42 -10.71 5.75 -5.63
C GLY A 42 -10.86 5.48 -7.14
N ARG A 43 -9.75 5.49 -7.89
CA ARG A 43 -9.69 5.20 -9.33
C ARG A 43 -9.55 3.71 -9.53
N LEU A 44 -10.69 3.02 -9.61
CA LEU A 44 -10.72 1.58 -9.86
C LEU A 44 -10.70 1.23 -11.35
N GLU A 45 -10.92 2.21 -12.22
CA GLU A 45 -10.87 2.04 -13.67
C GLU A 45 -9.43 2.16 -14.22
N GLN A 46 -8.62 3.00 -13.60
CA GLN A 46 -7.24 3.23 -13.99
C GLN A 46 -6.29 2.41 -13.12
N GLU A 47 -5.47 1.61 -13.80
CA GLU A 47 -4.41 0.85 -13.15
C GLU A 47 -3.23 1.77 -12.82
N PHE A 48 -2.68 1.61 -11.61
CA PHE A 48 -1.39 2.20 -11.24
C PHE A 48 -0.32 1.68 -12.18
N THR A 49 0.54 2.57 -12.67
CA THR A 49 1.72 2.14 -13.41
C THR A 49 2.80 1.64 -12.44
N GLU A 50 3.76 0.87 -12.96
CA GLU A 50 4.91 0.44 -12.18
C GLU A 50 5.72 1.64 -11.65
N GLU A 51 5.82 2.70 -12.46
CA GLU A 51 6.47 3.96 -12.10
C GLU A 51 5.73 4.71 -10.99
N GLU A 52 4.40 4.63 -10.91
CA GLU A 52 3.65 5.25 -9.83
C GLU A 52 3.90 4.55 -8.50
N VAL A 53 3.85 3.22 -8.48
CA VAL A 53 4.13 2.44 -7.27
C VAL A 53 5.59 2.64 -6.82
N THR A 54 6.55 2.53 -7.74
CA THR A 54 7.98 2.74 -7.43
C THR A 54 8.29 4.19 -7.09
N GLY A 55 7.59 5.15 -7.69
CA GLY A 55 7.65 6.56 -7.33
C GLY A 55 7.21 6.81 -5.89
N LEU A 56 6.14 6.16 -5.43
CA LEU A 56 5.66 6.25 -4.06
C LEU A 56 6.66 5.65 -3.07
N ILE A 57 7.25 4.50 -3.41
CA ILE A 57 8.33 3.89 -2.63
C ILE A 57 9.52 4.85 -2.55
N ASN A 58 9.98 5.38 -3.69
CA ASN A 58 11.08 6.34 -3.79
C ASN A 58 10.81 7.63 -2.99
N TYR A 59 9.57 8.08 -2.96
CA TYR A 59 9.16 9.21 -2.16
C TYR A 59 9.26 8.89 -0.66
N GLY A 60 8.73 7.73 -0.24
CA GLY A 60 8.72 7.31 1.15
C GLY A 60 10.11 7.07 1.74
N ILE A 61 11.01 6.38 1.02
CA ILE A 61 12.35 6.02 1.53
C ILE A 61 13.24 7.21 1.89
N LYS A 62 12.92 8.41 1.35
CA LYS A 62 13.57 9.68 1.76
C LYS A 62 13.38 9.98 3.24
N SER A 63 12.33 9.44 3.87
CA SER A 63 12.21 9.38 5.31
C SER A 63 13.01 8.18 5.85
N PRO A 64 13.97 8.41 6.77
CA PRO A 64 14.66 7.32 7.46
C PRO A 64 13.72 6.43 8.30
N ARG A 65 12.50 6.90 8.59
CA ARG A 65 11.52 6.18 9.41
C ARG A 65 10.47 5.43 8.59
N PHE A 66 10.53 5.51 7.26
CA PHE A 66 9.55 4.90 6.39
C PHE A 66 9.56 3.39 6.49
N LYS A 67 8.37 2.81 6.69
CA LYS A 67 8.15 1.38 6.91
C LYS A 67 7.09 0.81 5.98
N GLU A 68 6.04 1.58 5.70
CA GLU A 68 4.82 1.04 5.09
C GLU A 68 4.25 1.96 4.00
N LEU A 69 3.93 1.36 2.86
CA LEU A 69 3.08 1.93 1.81
C LEU A 69 1.80 1.09 1.71
N TRP A 70 0.65 1.74 1.78
CA TRP A 70 -0.66 1.12 1.63
C TRP A 70 -1.36 1.69 0.41
N LEU A 71 -1.81 0.80 -0.48
CA LEU A 71 -2.57 1.13 -1.67
C LEU A 71 -4.01 0.64 -1.45
N ASP A 72 -4.89 1.59 -1.16
CA ASP A 72 -6.27 1.39 -0.78
C ASP A 72 -7.16 1.76 -1.98
N ASN A 73 -8.05 0.87 -2.43
CA ASN A 73 -8.91 1.11 -3.60
C ASN A 73 -8.14 1.51 -4.88
N CYS A 74 -6.93 0.98 -5.04
CA CYS A 74 -6.11 1.16 -6.23
C CYS A 74 -6.20 -0.10 -7.08
N LYS A 75 -6.34 0.05 -8.40
CA LYS A 75 -6.12 -1.07 -9.31
C LYS A 75 -4.61 -1.20 -9.54
N LEU A 76 -4.05 -2.37 -9.26
CA LEU A 76 -2.60 -2.57 -9.22
C LEU A 76 -2.05 -3.15 -10.52
N PRO A 77 -0.81 -2.83 -10.90
CA PRO A 77 -0.16 -3.49 -12.02
C PRO A 77 0.03 -4.97 -11.69
N SER A 78 -0.05 -5.83 -12.72
CA SER A 78 0.07 -7.29 -12.53
C SER A 78 1.36 -7.73 -11.83
N SER A 79 2.45 -7.03 -12.09
CA SER A 79 3.73 -7.13 -11.42
C SER A 79 4.49 -5.81 -11.58
N ILE A 80 5.62 -5.69 -10.89
CA ILE A 80 6.56 -4.59 -11.03
C ILE A 80 7.90 -5.18 -11.45
N ASN A 81 8.59 -4.54 -12.39
CA ASN A 81 9.94 -4.92 -12.74
C ASN A 81 10.86 -4.74 -11.50
N PRO A 82 11.49 -5.80 -10.99
CA PRO A 82 12.34 -5.68 -9.80
C PRO A 82 13.54 -4.76 -10.02
N ASP A 83 13.98 -4.50 -11.25
CA ASP A 83 15.13 -3.62 -11.51
C ASP A 83 14.84 -2.14 -11.23
N ILE A 84 13.56 -1.73 -11.25
CA ILE A 84 13.15 -0.35 -10.93
C ILE A 84 12.74 -0.16 -9.46
N ILE A 85 12.66 -1.26 -8.68
CA ILE A 85 12.37 -1.20 -7.25
C ILE A 85 13.64 -0.72 -6.51
N PRO A 86 13.56 0.35 -5.69
CA PRO A 86 14.73 0.89 -5.02
C PRO A 86 15.38 -0.11 -4.06
N GLU A 87 16.70 -0.32 -4.16
CA GLU A 87 17.45 -1.23 -3.28
C GLU A 87 17.27 -0.87 -1.80
N GLU A 88 17.21 0.41 -1.48
CA GLU A 88 16.99 0.91 -0.12
C GLU A 88 15.65 0.45 0.48
N SER A 89 14.61 0.28 -0.35
CA SER A 89 13.33 -0.24 0.13
C SER A 89 13.43 -1.69 0.59
N ARG A 90 14.27 -2.49 -0.09
CA ARG A 90 14.54 -3.89 0.27
C ARG A 90 15.36 -3.97 1.55
N SER A 91 16.42 -3.17 1.66
CA SER A 91 17.30 -3.18 2.84
C SER A 91 16.59 -2.71 4.12
N LYS A 92 15.65 -1.76 3.98
CA LYS A 92 14.76 -1.32 5.07
C LYS A 92 13.59 -2.26 5.34
N ASN A 93 13.41 -3.31 4.53
CA ASN A 93 12.26 -4.22 4.60
C ASN A 93 10.92 -3.47 4.57
N VAL A 94 10.80 -2.49 3.67
CA VAL A 94 9.57 -1.71 3.48
C VAL A 94 8.44 -2.65 3.07
N LYS A 95 7.28 -2.50 3.71
CA LYS A 95 6.07 -3.23 3.37
C LYS A 95 5.24 -2.41 2.40
N VAL A 96 4.89 -3.00 1.26
CA VAL A 96 3.96 -2.40 0.29
C VAL A 96 2.74 -3.31 0.23
N ILE A 97 1.60 -2.81 0.70
CA ILE A 97 0.39 -3.58 0.98
C ILE A 97 -0.74 -3.07 0.11
N SER A 98 -1.46 -4.00 -0.52
CA SER A 98 -2.76 -3.81 -1.14
C SER A 98 -3.84 -4.24 -0.17
N SER A 99 -4.53 -3.27 0.44
CA SER A 99 -5.61 -3.58 1.38
C SER A 99 -6.87 -4.10 0.66
N SER A 100 -7.11 -3.65 -0.57
CA SER A 100 -8.28 -4.04 -1.37
C SER A 100 -8.13 -5.44 -2.00
N GLU A 101 -6.92 -5.94 -2.20
CA GLU A 101 -6.70 -7.29 -2.73
C GLU A 101 -6.23 -8.30 -1.66
N ALA A 102 -5.95 -7.83 -0.45
CA ALA A 102 -5.29 -8.58 0.62
C ALA A 102 -3.97 -9.22 0.14
N ARG A 103 -3.12 -8.41 -0.51
CA ARG A 103 -1.80 -8.82 -1.03
C ARG A 103 -0.71 -7.88 -0.58
N PHE A 104 0.53 -8.35 -0.63
CA PHE A 104 1.72 -7.52 -0.48
C PHE A 104 2.62 -7.67 -1.70
N LEU A 105 3.39 -6.63 -2.02
CA LEU A 105 4.41 -6.70 -3.07
C LEU A 105 5.69 -7.31 -2.49
N ASP A 106 6.13 -8.42 -3.06
CA ASP A 106 7.47 -8.94 -2.81
C ASP A 106 8.50 -8.09 -3.56
N LEU A 107 9.22 -7.23 -2.83
CA LEU A 107 10.19 -6.30 -3.41
C LEU A 107 11.37 -6.97 -4.12
N MET A 108 11.61 -8.27 -3.89
CA MET A 108 12.68 -9.02 -4.57
C MET A 108 12.24 -9.52 -5.93
N SER A 109 11.02 -10.05 -6.05
CA SER A 109 10.50 -10.58 -7.31
C SER A 109 9.62 -9.61 -8.10
N GLY A 110 9.15 -8.54 -7.44
CA GLY A 110 8.17 -7.61 -7.98
C GLY A 110 6.76 -8.18 -8.14
N GLN A 111 6.48 -9.34 -7.53
CA GLN A 111 5.18 -10.01 -7.63
C GLN A 111 4.29 -9.69 -6.44
N TRP A 112 2.98 -9.54 -6.68
CA TRP A 112 1.98 -9.45 -5.63
C TRP A 112 1.66 -10.83 -5.07
N ARG A 113 1.86 -11.02 -3.77
CA ARG A 113 1.67 -12.30 -3.08
C ARG A 113 0.59 -12.19 -2.02
N LYS A 114 -0.11 -13.30 -1.78
CA LYS A 114 -0.93 -13.45 -0.58
C LYS A 114 -0.01 -13.74 0.61
N PRO A 115 -0.25 -13.12 1.77
CA PRO A 115 0.50 -13.46 2.97
C PRO A 115 0.15 -14.88 3.43
N ASP A 116 1.18 -15.66 3.74
CA ASP A 116 1.09 -17.01 4.31
C ASP A 116 1.74 -17.09 5.71
N ASP A 117 2.53 -16.10 6.09
CA ASP A 117 3.15 -15.98 7.40
C ASP A 117 2.30 -15.12 8.38
N ILE A 118 2.25 -15.56 9.64
CA ILE A 118 1.43 -14.92 10.69
C ILE A 118 1.79 -13.45 10.90
N GLN A 119 3.06 -13.07 10.69
CA GLN A 119 3.50 -11.70 10.93
C GLN A 119 2.88 -10.75 9.88
N THR A 120 3.05 -11.04 8.60
CA THR A 120 2.47 -10.22 7.52
C THR A 120 0.94 -10.22 7.60
N ILE A 121 0.32 -11.36 7.95
CA ILE A 121 -1.13 -11.42 8.20
C ILE A 121 -1.53 -10.46 9.34
N THR A 122 -0.82 -10.50 10.46
CA THR A 122 -1.09 -9.63 11.62
C THR A 122 -0.93 -8.16 11.27
N GLU A 123 0.12 -7.81 10.52
CA GLU A 123 0.38 -6.45 10.03
C GLU A 123 -0.75 -5.97 9.11
N MET A 124 -1.15 -6.78 8.12
CA MET A 124 -2.26 -6.46 7.22
C MET A 124 -3.60 -6.31 7.96
N CYS A 125 -3.86 -7.14 8.96
CA CYS A 125 -5.05 -7.06 9.81
C CYS A 125 -4.99 -5.92 10.85
N SER A 126 -3.81 -5.37 11.14
CA SER A 126 -3.64 -4.22 12.05
C SER A 126 -3.95 -2.87 11.40
N GLY A 127 -3.92 -2.81 10.07
CA GLY A 127 -4.42 -1.67 9.31
C GLY A 127 -5.85 -1.87 8.82
N TYR A 128 -6.23 -1.14 7.78
CA TYR A 128 -7.57 -1.22 7.20
C TYR A 128 -7.55 -2.17 6.02
N LEU A 129 -8.41 -3.20 6.04
CA LEU A 129 -8.74 -3.98 4.85
C LEU A 129 -9.97 -3.36 4.20
N VAL A 130 -9.96 -3.25 2.88
CA VAL A 130 -10.98 -2.47 2.18
C VAL A 130 -11.83 -3.39 1.30
N ILE A 131 -13.14 -3.34 1.51
CA ILE A 131 -14.14 -3.94 0.62
C ILE A 131 -14.96 -2.78 0.06
N HIS A 132 -14.75 -2.46 -1.22
CA HIS A 132 -15.41 -1.34 -1.86
C HIS A 132 -16.42 -1.81 -2.89
N ARG A 133 -17.57 -1.13 -2.97
CA ARG A 133 -18.70 -1.50 -3.85
C ARG A 133 -18.31 -1.69 -5.32
N ASP A 134 -17.33 -0.92 -5.78
CA ASP A 134 -16.93 -0.89 -7.20
C ASP A 134 -15.70 -1.78 -7.48
N THR A 135 -15.15 -2.47 -6.47
CA THR A 135 -14.14 -3.52 -6.69
C THR A 135 -14.81 -4.78 -7.23
N SER A 136 -14.11 -5.55 -8.08
CA SER A 136 -14.67 -6.75 -8.68
C SER A 136 -15.05 -7.81 -7.64
N GLU A 137 -16.05 -8.64 -7.94
CA GLU A 137 -16.49 -9.71 -7.04
C GLU A 137 -15.33 -10.66 -6.67
N SER A 138 -14.42 -10.95 -7.61
CA SER A 138 -13.26 -11.81 -7.35
C SER A 138 -12.29 -11.20 -6.34
N VAL A 139 -12.10 -9.88 -6.38
CA VAL A 139 -11.27 -9.14 -5.43
C VAL A 139 -11.94 -9.13 -4.05
N GLN A 140 -13.24 -8.80 -3.98
CA GLN A 140 -13.99 -8.86 -2.72
C GLN A 140 -13.95 -10.26 -2.09
N ARG A 141 -14.16 -11.31 -2.89
CA ARG A 141 -14.02 -12.71 -2.44
C ARG A 141 -12.62 -13.01 -1.91
N SER A 142 -11.57 -12.51 -2.56
CA SER A 142 -10.19 -12.71 -2.09
C SER A 142 -9.96 -12.11 -0.69
N VAL A 143 -10.46 -10.90 -0.43
CA VAL A 143 -10.36 -10.24 0.89
C VAL A 143 -11.18 -11.00 1.94
N ILE A 144 -12.41 -11.40 1.59
CA ILE A 144 -13.27 -12.18 2.48
C ILE A 144 -12.64 -13.53 2.83
N GLU A 145 -12.07 -14.24 1.86
CA GLU A 145 -11.34 -15.48 2.10
C GLU A 145 -10.12 -15.27 2.99
N PHE A 146 -9.40 -14.15 2.81
CA PHE A 146 -8.27 -13.80 3.66
C PHE A 146 -8.70 -13.63 5.13
N LEU A 147 -9.82 -12.94 5.37
CA LEU A 147 -10.41 -12.75 6.70
C LEU A 147 -10.87 -14.07 7.34
N TRP A 148 -11.47 -14.98 6.57
CA TRP A 148 -11.92 -16.28 7.10
C TRP A 148 -10.79 -17.27 7.39
N LYS A 149 -9.74 -17.28 6.55
CA LYS A 149 -8.62 -18.23 6.70
C LYS A 149 -7.72 -17.89 7.87
N HIS A 150 -7.74 -16.65 8.34
CA HIS A 150 -6.89 -16.18 9.43
C HIS A 150 -7.72 -15.54 10.53
N PRO A 151 -8.47 -16.35 11.31
CA PRO A 151 -9.24 -15.86 12.45
C PRO A 151 -8.30 -15.51 13.60
N ILE A 152 -7.54 -14.42 13.44
CA ILE A 152 -6.89 -13.71 14.55
C ILE A 152 -7.97 -12.98 15.38
N MET A 153 -9.17 -12.79 14.82
CA MET A 153 -10.37 -12.34 15.54
C MET A 153 -11.00 -13.49 16.35
N THR A 154 -10.33 -13.94 17.39
CA THR A 154 -11.08 -14.36 18.57
C THR A 154 -11.57 -13.08 19.23
N PHE A 155 -12.80 -12.67 18.91
CA PHE A 155 -13.48 -11.69 19.76
C PHE A 155 -13.49 -12.28 21.17
N PRO A 156 -12.92 -11.62 22.19
CA PRO A 156 -13.31 -11.94 23.55
C PRO A 156 -14.78 -11.53 23.64
N TYR A 157 -15.69 -12.49 23.49
CA TYR A 157 -17.05 -12.35 23.98
C TYR A 157 -16.93 -12.13 25.49
N THR A 158 -16.94 -10.88 25.91
CA THR A 158 -17.17 -10.50 27.30
C THR A 158 -18.66 -10.27 27.48
N GLY A 159 -19.31 -11.16 28.24
CA GLY A 159 -20.54 -10.90 29.00
C GLY A 159 -21.83 -11.14 28.26
#